data_AF-A0A7J4G1N2-F1
#
_entry.id   AF-A0A7J4G1N2-F1
#
_cell.length_a   1.000
_cell.length_b   1.000
_cell.length_c   1.000
_cell.angle_alpha   90.00
_cell.angle_beta   90.00
_cell.angle_gamma   90.00
#
_symmetry.space_group_name_H-M   'P 1'
#
loop_
_entity.id
_entity.type
_entity.pdbx_description
1 polymer ?
#
loop_
_entity_poly.entity_id
_entity_poly.type
_entity_poly.pdbx_seq_one_letter_code
_entity_poly.pdbx_strand_id
1 'polypeptide(L)' 'KALKIDGVSPSRDTIKNGSYPIFRRLYLITKGDATGLTRDFIDFVLSDEGQKIVEEKGFVSVR' A
#
# COMPACT_ATOMS: atom_id res chain seq x y z
N LYS A 1 -11.45 -5.25 -19.77
CA LYS A 1 -10.06 -5.72 -19.57
C LYS A 1 -9.18 -4.49 -19.32
N ALA A 2 -8.25 -4.53 -18.37
CA ALA A 2 -7.35 -3.40 -18.14
C ALA A 2 -6.40 -3.19 -19.33
N LEU A 3 -6.13 -1.93 -19.67
CA LEU A 3 -5.19 -1.57 -20.73
C LEU A 3 -3.75 -1.66 -20.22
N LYS A 4 -2.82 -1.90 -21.15
CA LYS A 4 -1.39 -1.71 -20.88
C LYS A 4 -1.06 -0.23 -20.98
N ILE A 5 -0.15 0.24 -20.13
CA ILE A 5 0.44 1.58 -20.21
C ILE A 5 1.93 1.37 -20.48
N ASP A 6 2.44 1.99 -21.55
CA ASP A 6 3.84 1.83 -21.99
C ASP A 6 4.28 0.36 -22.14
N GLY A 7 3.37 -0.50 -22.58
CA GLY A 7 3.61 -1.94 -22.73
C GLY A 7 3.51 -2.76 -21.44
N VAL A 8 3.32 -2.12 -20.28
CA VAL A 8 3.24 -2.75 -18.97
C VAL A 8 1.78 -3.03 -18.58
N SER A 9 1.50 -4.26 -18.16
CA SER A 9 0.20 -4.65 -17.61
C SER A 9 0.11 -4.31 -16.12
N PRO A 10 -1.07 -3.93 -15.59
CA PRO A 10 -1.24 -3.78 -14.15
C PRO A 10 -1.18 -5.13 -13.44
N SER A 11 -0.33 -5.25 -12.44
CA SER A 11 -0.26 -6.36 -11.49
C SER A 11 0.26 -5.84 -10.14
N ARG A 12 0.17 -6.66 -9.09
CA ARG A 12 0.76 -6.32 -7.78
C ARG A 12 2.26 -6.03 -7.92
N ASP A 13 2.97 -6.83 -8.70
CA ASP A 13 4.41 -6.69 -8.90
C ASP A 13 4.78 -5.42 -9.68
N THR A 14 4.06 -5.12 -10.78
CA THR A 14 4.33 -3.93 -11.59
C THR A 14 3.93 -2.62 -10.89
N ILE A 15 2.98 -2.68 -9.95
CA ILE A 15 2.65 -1.55 -9.07
C ILE A 15 3.72 -1.40 -7.98
N LYS A 16 4.13 -2.50 -7.31
CA LYS A 16 5.14 -2.46 -6.24
C LYS A 16 6.51 -1.96 -6.73
N ASN A 17 6.94 -2.38 -7.92
CA ASN A 17 8.21 -1.96 -8.49
C ASN A 17 8.12 -0.62 -9.26
N GLY A 18 6.92 -0.04 -9.38
CA GLY A 18 6.68 1.25 -10.04
C GLY A 18 6.69 1.24 -11.57
N SER A 19 6.83 0.07 -12.23
CA SER A 19 6.85 -0.01 -13.69
C SER A 19 5.47 0.25 -14.32
N TYR A 20 4.38 -0.03 -13.60
CA TYR A 20 3.04 0.39 -14.00
C TYR A 20 2.76 1.77 -13.40
N PRO A 21 2.65 2.83 -14.22
CA PRO A 21 2.73 4.21 -13.72
C PRO A 21 1.45 4.72 -13.05
N ILE A 22 0.31 4.04 -13.23
CA ILE A 22 -0.98 4.47 -12.68
C ILE A 22 -1.22 3.76 -11.34
N PHE A 23 -0.72 4.39 -10.27
CA PHE A 23 -0.99 3.99 -8.88
C PHE A 23 -0.94 5.23 -7.98
N ARG A 24 -1.42 5.09 -6.75
CA ARG A 24 -1.29 6.12 -5.72
C ARG A 24 -0.93 5.48 -4.39
N ARG A 25 -0.06 6.14 -3.64
CA ARG A 25 0.25 5.76 -2.26
C ARG A 25 -0.90 6.17 -1.34
N LEU A 26 -1.16 5.35 -0.33
CA LEU A 26 -2.02 5.70 0.79
C LEU A 26 -1.11 5.98 1.98
N TYR A 27 -1.31 7.12 2.62
CA TYR A 27 -0.45 7.58 3.70
C TYR A 27 -1.24 7.65 5.01
N LEU A 28 -0.59 7.26 6.10
CA LEU A 28 -0.96 7.64 7.45
C LEU A 28 -0.06 8.83 7.83
N ILE A 29 -0.65 9.95 8.24
CA ILE A 29 0.08 11.21 8.44
C ILE A 29 -0.17 11.69 9.87
N THR A 30 0.91 11.94 10.61
CA THR A 30 0.90 12.53 11.95
C THR A 30 1.68 13.84 11.94
N LYS A 31 1.37 14.74 12.90
CA LYS A 31 2.20 15.91 13.16
C LYS A 31 3.30 15.52 14.14
N GLY A 32 4.52 15.34 13.63
CA GLY A 32 5.63 14.78 14.41
C GLY A 32 5.47 13.27 14.63
N ASP A 33 6.28 12.72 15.52
CA ASP A 33 6.29 11.28 15.79
C ASP A 33 5.00 10.84 16.48
N ALA A 34 4.46 9.69 16.03
CA ALA A 34 3.31 9.07 16.66
C ALA A 34 3.68 8.51 18.04
N THR A 35 2.79 8.70 19.02
CA THR A 35 2.96 8.19 20.38
C THR A 35 1.69 7.53 20.89
N GLY A 36 1.82 6.70 21.93
CA GLY A 36 0.70 5.96 22.54
C GLY A 36 -0.15 5.22 21.51
N LEU A 37 -1.47 5.33 21.65
CA LEU A 37 -2.43 4.63 20.79
C LEU A 37 -2.28 4.95 19.30
N THR A 38 -1.85 6.18 18.95
CA THR A 38 -1.63 6.55 17.54
C THR A 38 -0.48 5.73 16.95
N ARG A 39 0.59 5.52 17.72
CA ARG A 39 1.70 4.66 17.30
C ARG A 39 1.26 3.22 17.18
N ASP A 40 0.56 2.70 18.19
CA ASP A 40 0.10 1.31 18.21
C ASP A 40 -0.80 1.00 16.99
N PHE A 41 -1.66 1.94 16.61
CA PHE A 41 -2.49 1.81 15.42
C PHE A 41 -1.66 1.80 14.12
N ILE A 42 -0.68 2.71 13.98
CA ILE A 42 0.20 2.74 12.81
C ILE A 42 1.00 1.42 12.71
N ASP A 43 1.54 0.95 13.84
CA ASP A 43 2.30 -0.29 13.92
C ASP A 43 1.41 -1.49 13.55
N PHE A 44 0.14 -1.52 13.98
CA PHE A 44 -0.84 -2.52 13.55
C PHE A 44 -1.10 -2.45 12.04
N VAL A 45 -1.37 -1.28 11.47
CA VAL A 45 -1.64 -1.15 10.02
C VAL A 45 -0.43 -1.63 9.21
N LEU A 46 0.79 -1.37 9.67
CA LEU A 46 2.03 -1.78 9.01
C LEU A 46 2.46 -3.23 9.32
N SER A 47 1.82 -3.91 10.27
CA SER A 47 2.09 -5.32 10.62
C SER A 47 1.69 -6.29 9.50
N ASP A 48 2.14 -7.54 9.58
CA ASP A 48 1.76 -8.58 8.61
C ASP A 48 0.25 -8.84 8.62
N GLU A 49 -0.40 -8.76 9.79
CA GLU A 49 -1.85 -8.87 9.91
C GLU A 49 -2.56 -7.70 9.23
N GLY A 50 -2.14 -6.46 9.54
CA GLY A 50 -2.70 -5.26 8.93
C GLY A 50 -2.55 -5.27 7.40
N GLN A 51 -1.39 -5.71 6.90
CA GLN A 51 -1.12 -5.80 5.47
C GLN A 51 -1.87 -6.95 4.79
N LYS A 52 -2.16 -8.04 5.49
CA LYS A 52 -3.07 -9.08 4.98
C LYS A 52 -4.47 -8.50 4.76
N ILE A 53 -4.98 -7.70 5.70
CA ILE A 53 -6.27 -7.01 5.55
C ILE A 53 -6.25 -6.08 4.32
N VAL A 54 -5.15 -5.34 4.10
CA VAL A 54 -4.98 -4.47 2.91
C VAL A 54 -5.15 -5.28 1.62
N GLU A 55 -4.53 -6.45 1.52
CA GLU A 55 -4.67 -7.31 0.34
C GLU A 55 -6.07 -7.90 0.19
N GLU A 56 -6.70 -8.34 1.28
CA GLU A 56 -8.07 -8.86 1.30
C GLU A 56 -9.10 -7.81 0.85
N LYS A 57 -8.83 -6.52 1.08
CA LYS A 57 -9.64 -5.41 0.58
C LYS A 57 -9.30 -4.96 -0.85
N GLY A 58 -8.39 -5.66 -1.53
CA GLY A 58 -8.06 -5.44 -2.94
C GLY A 58 -6.99 -4.36 -3.17
N PHE A 59 -6.29 -3.91 -2.13
CA PHE A 59 -5.15 -3.02 -2.26
C PHE A 59 -3.84 -3.80 -2.41
N VAL A 60 -2.76 -3.07 -2.69
CA VAL A 60 -1.41 -3.62 -2.78
C VAL A 60 -0.69 -3.34 -1.46
N SER A 61 -0.28 -4.42 -0.78
CA SER A 61 0.52 -4.35 0.46
C SER A 61 1.85 -3.64 0.24
N VAL A 62 2.40 -3.03 1.29
CA VAL A 62 3.76 -2.46 1.31
C VAL A 62 4.82 -3.45 1.85
N ARG A 63 4.40 -4.63 2.32
CA ARG A 63 5.27 -5.75 2.69
C ARG A 63 5.63 -6.60 1.46
#